data_AF-A0A7C2DAW1-F1
#
_entry.id   AF-A0A7C2DAW1-F1
#
_cell.length_a   1.000
_cell.length_b   1.000
_cell.length_c   1.000
_cell.angle_alpha   90.00
_cell.angle_beta   90.00
_cell.angle_gamma   90.00
#
_symmetry.space_group_name_H-M   'P 1'
#
loop_
_entity.id
_entity.type
_entity.pdbx_description
1 polymer ?
#
loop_
_entity_poly.entity_id
_entity_poly.type
_entity_poly.pdbx_seq_one_letter_code
_entity_poly.pdbx_strand_id
1 'polypeptide(L)'
;MERKLKTLLAERQALVSEFAAQSLAIHICFVACAVVFYLGLMFSSPVVMASSYAMLFFFAIVELRVRRNYVEMKLEIEREIEKLSGVRIKRKRIVGYLP
;
A
#
# COMPACT_ATOMS: atom_id res chain seq x y z
N MET A 1 -4.67 -8.17 -30.49
CA MET A 1 -3.85 -8.43 -29.29
C MET A 1 -3.14 -7.18 -28.76
N GLU A 2 -2.55 -6.33 -29.61
CA GLU A 2 -1.83 -5.13 -29.16
C GLU A 2 -2.65 -4.15 -28.29
N ARG A 3 -3.92 -3.88 -28.63
CA ARG A 3 -4.77 -2.99 -27.80
C ARG A 3 -4.95 -3.50 -26.36
N LYS A 4 -5.16 -4.82 -26.18
CA LYS A 4 -5.37 -5.43 -24.87
C LYS A 4 -4.08 -5.46 -24.03
N LEU A 5 -2.93 -5.63 -24.68
CA LEU A 5 -1.64 -5.53 -24.00
C LEU A 5 -1.35 -4.08 -23.55
N LYS A 6 -1.66 -3.09 -24.39
CA LYS A 6 -1.49 -1.67 -24.07
C LYS A 6 -2.39 -1.23 -22.91
N THR A 7 -3.63 -1.72 -22.83
CA THR A 7 -4.53 -1.44 -21.69
C THR A 7 -3.99 -2.05 -20.40
N LEU A 8 -3.54 -3.30 -20.42
CA LEU A 8 -2.98 -3.96 -19.23
C LEU A 8 -1.69 -3.28 -18.72
N LEU A 9 -0.85 -2.78 -19.62
CA LEU A 9 0.33 -1.99 -19.24
C LEU A 9 -0.06 -0.66 -18.58
N ALA A 10 -1.11 0.01 -19.08
CA ALA A 10 -1.64 1.22 -18.48
C ALA A 10 -2.28 0.96 -17.12
N GLU A 11 -3.07 -0.11 -16.98
CA GLU A 11 -3.66 -0.55 -15.71
C GLU A 11 -2.59 -0.88 -14.67
N ARG A 12 -1.51 -1.55 -15.07
CA ARG A 12 -0.36 -1.80 -14.19
C ARG A 12 0.24 -0.50 -13.66
N GLN A 13 0.40 0.52 -14.52
CA GLN A 13 0.98 1.79 -14.12
C GLN A 13 0.02 2.60 -13.23
N ALA A 14 -1.28 2.58 -13.53
CA ALA A 14 -2.32 3.16 -12.70
C ALA A 14 -2.33 2.52 -11.30
N LEU A 15 -2.28 1.18 -11.22
CA LEU A 15 -2.24 0.44 -9.96
C LEU A 15 -1.05 0.84 -9.07
N VAL A 16 0.14 1.02 -9.66
CA VAL A 16 1.32 1.50 -8.92
C VAL A 16 1.09 2.91 -8.37
N SER A 17 0.55 3.81 -9.19
CA SER A 17 0.30 5.20 -8.78
C SER A 17 -0.76 5.29 -7.68
N GLU A 18 -1.82 4.50 -7.76
CA GLU A 18 -2.89 4.45 -6.77
C GLU A 18 -2.38 3.88 -5.44
N PHE A 19 -1.64 2.78 -5.49
CA PHE A 19 -1.01 2.20 -4.30
C PHE A 19 -0.07 3.21 -3.61
N ALA A 20 0.77 3.91 -4.38
CA ALA A 20 1.67 4.91 -3.84
C ALA A 20 0.92 6.06 -3.16
N ALA A 21 -0.17 6.55 -3.76
CA ALA A 21 -0.99 7.60 -3.19
C ALA A 21 -1.70 7.16 -1.90
N GLN A 22 -2.30 5.96 -1.90
CA GLN A 22 -2.98 5.39 -0.73
C GLN A 22 -2.00 5.12 0.41
N SER A 23 -0.87 4.47 0.13
CA SER A 23 0.17 4.18 1.12
C SER A 23 0.74 5.48 1.70
N LEU A 24 1.04 6.49 0.87
CA LEU A 24 1.50 7.79 1.35
C LEU A 24 0.49 8.46 2.30
N ALA A 25 -0.80 8.46 1.93
CA ALA A 25 -1.84 9.03 2.77
C ALA A 25 -1.92 8.32 4.13
N ILE A 26 -1.85 6.98 4.15
CA ILE A 26 -1.85 6.18 5.38
C ILE A 26 -0.63 6.51 6.23
N HIS A 27 0.56 6.64 5.64
CA HIS A 27 1.78 7.01 6.37
C HIS A 27 1.68 8.41 6.99
N ILE A 28 1.15 9.40 6.26
CA ILE A 28 0.96 10.76 6.79
C ILE A 28 0.00 10.72 8.00
N CYS A 29 -1.13 10.02 7.88
CA CYS A 29 -2.08 9.86 8.98
C CYS A 29 -1.48 9.11 10.17
N PHE A 30 -0.70 8.05 9.92
CA PHE A 30 -0.01 7.30 10.95
C PHE A 30 0.97 8.19 11.74
N VAL A 31 1.80 8.97 11.04
CA VAL A 31 2.76 9.90 11.66
C VAL A 31 2.02 10.96 12.47
N ALA A 32 0.94 11.54 11.95
CA ALA A 32 0.13 12.50 12.69
C ALA A 32 -0.43 11.90 13.99
N CYS A 33 -0.96 10.66 13.94
CA CYS A 33 -1.42 9.96 15.13
C CYS A 33 -0.30 9.65 16.12
N ALA A 34 0.92 9.36 15.64
CA ALA A 34 2.08 9.12 16.50
C ALA A 34 2.50 10.39 17.24
N VAL A 35 2.46 11.54 16.57
CA VAL A 35 2.69 12.85 17.20
C VAL A 35 1.64 13.14 18.27
N VAL A 36 0.36 12.92 17.98
CA VAL A 36 -0.73 13.10 18.97
C VAL A 36 -0.59 12.14 20.15
N PHE A 37 -0.20 10.90 19.91
CA PHE A 37 0.07 9.93 20.97
C PHE A 37 1.21 10.39 21.89
N TYR A 38 2.31 10.89 21.31
CA TYR A 38 3.43 11.45 22.06
C TYR A 38 3.01 12.67 22.89
N LEU A 39 2.21 13.58 22.33
CA LEU A 39 1.63 14.69 23.09
C LEU A 39 0.73 14.20 24.23
N GLY A 40 -0.09 13.18 23.99
CA GLY A 40 -0.91 12.53 25.01
C GLY A 40 -0.10 12.00 26.18
N LEU A 41 1.07 11.41 25.91
CA LEU A 41 2.04 10.97 26.92
C LEU A 41 2.60 12.16 27.72
N MET A 42 3.07 13.20 27.04
CA MET A 42 3.66 14.39 27.67
C MET A 42 2.69 15.09 28.63
N PHE A 43 1.40 15.14 28.29
CA PHE A 43 0.36 15.79 29.11
C PHE A 43 -0.42 14.81 30.00
N SER A 44 -0.01 13.54 30.08
CA SER A 44 -0.67 12.50 30.90
C SER A 44 -2.18 12.40 30.66
N SER A 45 -2.61 12.49 29.39
CA SER A 45 -4.01 12.41 29.01
C SER A 45 -4.38 11.00 28.53
N PRO A 46 -4.97 10.14 29.39
CA PRO A 46 -5.22 8.74 29.05
C PRO A 46 -6.21 8.57 27.90
N VAL A 47 -7.17 9.48 27.75
CA VAL A 47 -8.15 9.47 26.65
C VAL A 47 -7.47 9.72 25.30
N VAL A 48 -6.56 10.68 25.24
CA VAL A 48 -5.80 11.01 24.03
C VAL A 48 -4.86 9.86 23.66
N MET A 49 -4.19 9.27 24.65
CA MET A 49 -3.33 8.11 24.44
C MET A 49 -4.10 6.91 23.88
N ALA A 50 -5.21 6.53 24.52
CA ALA A 50 -5.98 5.36 24.09
C ALA A 50 -6.55 5.53 22.67
N SER A 51 -7.11 6.70 22.38
CA SER A 51 -7.70 7.00 21.05
C SER A 51 -6.64 7.05 19.94
N SER A 52 -5.52 7.74 20.15
CA SER A 52 -4.44 7.80 19.16
C SER A 52 -3.74 6.45 18.97
N TYR A 53 -3.60 5.64 20.03
CA TYR A 53 -3.10 4.27 19.92
C TYR A 53 -4.00 3.37 19.06
N ALA A 54 -5.33 3.44 19.27
CA ALA A 54 -6.28 2.72 18.44
C ALA A 54 -6.19 3.14 16.97
N MET A 55 -6.00 4.44 16.69
CA MET A 55 -5.82 4.95 15.34
C MET A 55 -4.51 4.49 14.70
N LEU A 56 -3.40 4.46 15.45
CA LEU A 56 -2.13 3.91 14.96
C LEU A 56 -2.28 2.44 14.54
N PHE A 57 -2.95 1.64 15.36
CA PHE A 57 -3.21 0.24 15.06
C PHE A 57 -4.12 0.08 13.84
N PHE A 58 -5.15 0.91 13.73
CA PHE A 58 -6.04 0.95 12.56
C PHE A 58 -5.25 1.23 11.27
N PHE A 59 -4.43 2.28 11.24
CA PHE A 59 -3.65 2.62 10.06
C PHE A 59 -2.62 1.55 9.70
N ALA A 60 -1.99 0.90 10.69
CA ALA A 60 -1.10 -0.22 10.45
C ALA A 60 -1.82 -1.41 9.77
N ILE A 61 -3.04 -1.74 10.21
CA ILE A 61 -3.85 -2.79 9.58
C ILE A 61 -4.27 -2.40 8.16
N VAL A 62 -4.71 -1.15 7.97
CA VAL A 62 -5.14 -0.65 6.66
C VAL A 62 -3.97 -0.69 5.67
N GLU A 63 -2.76 -0.28 6.08
CA GLU A 63 -1.56 -0.37 5.25
C GLU A 63 -1.26 -1.80 4.80
N LEU A 64 -1.34 -2.77 5.73
CA LEU A 64 -1.14 -4.18 5.41
C LEU A 64 -2.19 -4.69 4.41
N ARG A 65 -3.46 -4.25 4.54
CA ARG A 65 -4.54 -4.62 3.62
C ARG A 65 -4.33 -4.01 2.23
N VAL A 66 -4.03 -2.72 2.15
CA VAL A 66 -3.75 -2.03 0.88
C VAL A 66 -2.56 -2.68 0.17
N ARG A 67 -1.49 -3.00 0.91
CA ARG A 67 -0.31 -3.68 0.38
C ARG A 67 -0.63 -5.08 -0.12
N ARG A 68 -1.44 -5.84 0.60
CA ARG A 68 -1.88 -7.17 0.15
C ARG A 68 -2.68 -7.08 -1.15
N ASN A 69 -3.65 -6.18 -1.22
CA ASN A 69 -4.47 -5.97 -2.41
C ASN A 69 -3.61 -5.58 -3.63
N TYR A 70 -2.66 -4.66 -3.44
CA TYR A 70 -1.72 -4.28 -4.49
C TYR A 70 -0.90 -5.46 -5.01
N VAL A 71 -0.37 -6.30 -4.12
CA VAL A 71 0.41 -7.48 -4.52
C VAL A 71 -0.46 -8.49 -5.27
N GLU A 72 -1.68 -8.75 -4.80
CA GLU A 72 -2.62 -9.68 -5.43
C GLU A 72 -3.02 -9.19 -6.84
N MET A 73 -3.45 -7.94 -6.98
CA MET A 73 -3.81 -7.34 -8.27
C MET A 73 -2.61 -7.26 -9.23
N LYS A 74 -1.43 -6.89 -8.73
CA LYS A 74 -0.21 -6.84 -9.57
C LYS A 74 0.13 -8.22 -10.11
N LEU A 75 0.01 -9.27 -9.30
CA LEU A 75 0.25 -10.65 -9.75
C LEU A 75 -0.77 -11.09 -10.80
N GLU A 76 -2.01 -10.66 -10.69
CA GLU A 76 -3.05 -10.95 -11.69
C GLU A 76 -2.73 -10.29 -13.03
N ILE A 77 -2.45 -8.98 -13.03
CA ILE A 77 -2.09 -8.23 -14.24
C ILE A 77 -0.81 -8.79 -14.88
N GLU A 78 0.22 -9.09 -14.09
CA GLU A 78 1.46 -9.67 -14.61
C GLU A 78 1.24 -11.07 -15.23
N ARG A 79 0.35 -11.90 -14.66
CA ARG A 79 -0.02 -13.19 -15.26
C ARG A 79 -0.76 -13.02 -16.59
N GLU A 80 -1.64 -12.02 -16.70
CA GLU A 80 -2.33 -11.74 -17.96
C GLU A 80 -1.38 -11.23 -19.04
N ILE A 81 -0.44 -10.35 -18.67
CA ILE A 81 0.61 -9.87 -19.57
C ILE A 81 1.50 -11.03 -20.03
N GLU A 82 1.93 -11.92 -19.14
CA GLU A 82 2.73 -13.11 -19.50
C GLU A 82 1.98 -14.01 -20.50
N LYS A 83 0.68 -14.26 -20.28
CA LYS A 83 -0.17 -15.04 -21.20
C LYS A 83 -0.28 -14.40 -22.59
N LEU A 84 -0.41 -13.07 -22.66
CA LEU A 84 -0.64 -12.35 -23.91
C LEU A 84 0.65 -12.01 -24.67
N SER A 85 1.75 -11.80 -23.98
CA SER A 85 3.04 -11.42 -24.58
C SER A 85 3.95 -12.62 -24.87
N GLY A 86 3.72 -13.77 -24.24
CA GLY A 86 4.61 -14.94 -24.32
C GLY A 86 5.96 -14.73 -23.64
N VAL A 87 6.21 -13.56 -23.04
CA VAL A 87 7.45 -13.23 -22.34
C VAL A 87 7.27 -13.46 -20.85
N ARG A 88 8.15 -14.26 -20.25
CA ARG A 88 8.16 -14.51 -18.81
C ARG A 88 8.72 -13.29 -18.08
N ILE A 89 7.91 -12.65 -17.24
CA ILE A 89 8.34 -11.51 -16.45
C ILE A 89 9.15 -12.04 -15.27
N LYS A 90 10.45 -11.70 -15.19
CA LYS A 90 11.28 -12.05 -14.03
C LYS A 90 10.74 -11.34 -12.79
N ARG A 91 9.99 -12.06 -11.96
CA ARG A 91 9.50 -11.57 -10.67
C ARG A 91 10.68 -11.45 -9.71
N LYS A 92 11.13 -10.23 -9.41
CA LYS A 92 11.97 -10.01 -8.23
C LYS A 92 11.07 -10.20 -7.01
N ARG A 93 11.47 -11.09 -6.11
CA ARG A 93 10.83 -11.29 -4.82
C ARG A 93 10.87 -9.95 -4.09
N ILE A 94 9.73 -9.31 -3.89
CA ILE A 94 9.63 -8.10 -3.06
C ILE A 94 9.67 -8.62 -1.61
N VAL A 95 10.88 -8.90 -1.13
CA VAL A 95 11.14 -9.27 0.26
C VAL A 95 11.64 -8.02 0.94
N GLY A 96 10.85 -7.48 1.85
CA GLY A 96 11.14 -6.23 2.57
C GLY A 96 10.19 -5.09 2.19
N TYR A 97 10.05 -4.15 3.12
CA TYR A 97 9.73 -2.75 2.81
C TYR A 97 10.65 -2.38 1.65
N LEU A 98 10.14 -2.21 0.44
CA LEU A 98 11.01 -2.04 -0.72
C LEU A 98 10.35 -1.01 -1.61
N PRO A 99 11.19 -0.29 -2.36
CA PRO A 99 12.14 0.75 -1.96
C PRO A 99 11.53 2.14 -2.08
#